data_AF-A0A7Y5VKQ7-F1
#
_entry.id   AF-A0A7Y5VKQ7-F1
#
_cell.length_a   1.000
_cell.length_b   1.000
_cell.length_c   1.000
_cell.angle_alpha   90.00
_cell.angle_beta   90.00
_cell.angle_gamma   90.00
#
_symmetry.space_group_name_H-M   'P 1'
#
loop_
_entity.id
_entity.type
_entity.pdbx_description
1 polymer ?
#
loop_
_entity_poly.entity_id
_entity_poly.type
_entity_poly.pdbx_seq_one_letter_code
_entity_poly.pdbx_strand_id
1 'polypeptide(L)' 'VVGHAGRTLAEGWGGPSDRAVLYDPDEVLDAAEGLPVSVEQSGIRERPVDTDEGERVALDTVVVVRREG' A
#
# COMPACT_ATOMS: atom_id res chain seq x y z
N VAL A 1 -3.28 -6.50 -5.19
CA VAL A 1 -3.23 -5.02 -5.16
C VAL A 1 -1.84 -4.59 -4.74
N VAL A 2 -1.23 -3.68 -5.48
CA VAL A 2 -0.01 -2.97 -5.09
C VAL A 2 -0.31 -1.49 -5.28
N GLY A 3 -0.07 -0.68 -4.26
CA GLY A 3 -0.34 0.76 -4.28
C GLY A 3 0.52 1.49 -3.26
N HIS A 4 0.42 2.81 -3.23
CA HIS A 4 1.10 3.62 -2.22
C HIS A 4 0.24 3.68 -0.94
N ALA A 5 0.89 3.55 0.21
CA ALA A 5 0.22 3.58 1.50
C ALA A 5 -0.19 5.01 1.87
N GLY A 6 -1.32 5.18 2.54
CA GLY A 6 -1.75 6.48 3.06
C GLY A 6 -0.74 7.04 4.06
N ARG A 7 -0.13 6.15 4.85
CA ARG A 7 0.93 6.48 5.83
C ARG A 7 2.15 7.14 5.22
N THR A 8 2.42 6.97 3.92
CA THR A 8 3.53 7.69 3.25
C THR A 8 3.43 9.19 3.42
N LEU A 9 2.23 9.78 3.52
CA LEU A 9 2.07 11.23 3.71
C LEU A 9 2.67 11.74 5.02
N ALA A 10 2.74 10.89 6.05
CA ALA A 10 3.27 11.26 7.37
C ALA A 10 4.64 10.62 7.66
N GLU A 11 4.89 9.43 7.11
CA GLU A 11 5.97 8.53 7.55
C GLU A 11 6.92 8.12 6.42
N GLY A 12 6.60 8.41 5.16
CA GLY A 12 7.36 7.93 4.00
C GLY A 12 7.72 9.05 3.02
N TRP A 13 8.32 8.66 1.89
CA TRP A 13 8.80 9.58 0.87
C TRP A 13 8.38 9.16 -0.55
N GLY A 14 7.99 10.15 -1.37
CA GLY A 14 7.61 9.94 -2.76
C GLY A 14 6.18 9.40 -2.94
N GLY A 15 5.80 9.15 -4.19
CA GLY A 15 4.42 8.79 -4.56
C GLY A 15 3.47 10.00 -4.66
N PRO A 16 2.19 9.77 -4.99
CA PRO A 16 1.17 10.82 -5.01
C PRO A 16 0.96 11.45 -3.63
N SER A 17 0.75 12.77 -3.59
CA SER A 17 0.42 13.50 -2.35
C SER A 17 -1.09 13.58 -2.07
N ASP A 18 -1.93 13.11 -2.99
CA ASP A 18 -3.38 13.12 -2.84
C ASP A 18 -3.85 11.88 -2.08
N ARG A 19 -4.42 12.07 -0.88
CA ARG A 19 -4.93 10.99 -0.03
C ARG A 19 -6.01 10.13 -0.70
N ALA A 20 -6.75 10.69 -1.66
CA ALA A 20 -7.83 9.99 -2.35
C ALA A 20 -7.34 8.82 -3.23
N VAL A 21 -6.03 8.76 -3.54
CA VAL A 21 -5.44 7.70 -4.36
C VAL A 21 -4.46 6.80 -3.59
N LEU A 22 -4.39 6.98 -2.26
CA LEU A 22 -3.56 6.17 -1.38
C LEU A 22 -4.45 5.24 -0.55
N TYR A 23 -4.00 4.01 -0.32
CA TYR A 23 -4.76 3.02 0.42
C TYR A 23 -3.84 2.26 1.35
N ASP A 24 -4.13 2.27 2.65
CA ASP A 24 -3.49 1.37 3.60
C ASP A 24 -4.01 -0.07 3.42
N PRO A 25 -3.27 -1.09 3.89
CA PRO A 25 -3.68 -2.49 3.75
C PRO A 25 -5.10 -2.74 4.29
N ASP A 26 -5.44 -2.17 5.44
CA ASP A 26 -6.76 -2.37 6.06
C ASP A 26 -7.90 -1.80 5.20
N GLU A 27 -7.69 -0.65 4.56
CA GLU A 27 -8.70 -0.06 3.65
C GLU A 27 -8.92 -0.92 2.40
N VAL A 28 -7.87 -1.58 1.91
CA VAL A 28 -7.97 -2.55 0.81
C VAL A 28 -8.72 -3.81 1.26
N LEU A 29 -8.52 -4.26 2.50
CA LEU A 29 -9.22 -5.41 3.06
C LEU A 29 -10.71 -5.11 3.28
N ASP A 30 -11.03 -3.93 3.83
CA ASP A 30 -12.41 -3.46 4.00
C ASP A 30 -13.14 -3.39 2.65
N ALA A 31 -12.46 -2.89 1.61
CA ALA A 31 -13.02 -2.84 0.25
C ALA A 31 -13.17 -4.23 -0.39
N ALA A 32 -12.40 -5.22 0.05
CA ALA A 32 -12.47 -6.59 -0.44
C ALA A 32 -13.50 -7.45 0.32
N GLU A 33 -14.07 -6.94 1.42
CA GLU A 33 -15.06 -7.65 2.21
C GLU A 33 -16.28 -8.05 1.35
N GLY A 34 -16.70 -9.32 1.48
CA GLY A 34 -17.84 -9.86 0.73
C GLY A 34 -17.55 -10.25 -0.72
N LEU A 35 -16.33 -10.02 -1.22
CA LEU A 35 -15.90 -10.58 -2.51
C LEU A 35 -15.49 -12.05 -2.35
N PRO A 36 -15.64 -12.89 -3.38
CA PRO A 36 -15.23 -14.30 -3.35
C PRO A 36 -13.71 -14.44 -3.51
N VAL A 37 -12.97 -13.93 -2.52
CA VAL A 37 -11.51 -13.94 -2.49
C VAL A 37 -11.01 -14.29 -1.09
N SER A 38 -9.96 -15.11 -1.01
CA SER A 38 -9.21 -15.34 0.21
C SER A 38 -7.99 -14.42 0.26
N VAL A 39 -7.71 -13.82 1.41
CA VAL A 39 -6.52 -13.00 1.63
C VAL A 39 -5.33 -13.93 1.92
N GLU A 40 -4.28 -13.82 1.10
CA GLU A 40 -3.06 -14.60 1.24
C GLU A 40 -1.95 -13.78 1.93
N GLN A 41 -1.92 -12.47 1.71
CA GLN A 41 -0.96 -11.55 2.32
C GLN A 41 -1.56 -10.14 2.39
N SER A 42 -1.29 -9.42 3.47
CA SER A 42 -1.51 -7.97 3.57
C SER A 42 -0.38 -7.33 4.37
N GLY A 43 0.00 -6.11 4.00
CA GLY A 43 0.92 -5.32 4.79
C GLY A 43 1.62 -4.20 4.03
N ILE A 44 2.42 -3.45 4.77
CA ILE A 44 3.29 -2.40 4.24
C ILE A 44 4.62 -3.02 3.78
N ARG A 45 5.13 -2.49 2.67
CA ARG A 45 6.48 -2.75 2.18
C ARG A 45 7.24 -1.43 2.09
N GLU A 46 8.39 -1.42 2.75
CA GLU A 46 9.36 -0.35 2.61
C GLU A 46 10.11 -0.52 1.30
N ARG A 47 10.26 0.58 0.56
CA ARG A 47 11.03 0.62 -0.66
C ARG A 47 11.99 1.81 -0.60
N PRO A 48 13.31 1.57 -0.62
CA PRO A 48 14.29 2.65 -0.70
C PRO A 48 14.06 3.48 -1.97
N VAL A 49 14.20 4.79 -1.83
CA VAL A 49 14.12 5.76 -2.92
C VAL A 49 15.28 6.74 -2.82
N ASP A 50 16.01 6.88 -3.92
CA ASP A 50 17.06 7.89 -4.03
C ASP A 50 16.44 9.27 -4.18
N THR A 51 16.97 10.23 -3.42
CA THR A 51 16.59 11.64 -3.49
C THR A 51 17.84 12.49 -3.58
N ASP A 52 17.70 13.76 -3.97
CA ASP A 52 18.82 14.70 -4.00
C ASP A 52 19.48 14.91 -2.61
N GLU A 53 18.78 14.56 -1.53
CA GLU A 53 19.26 14.62 -0.14
C GLU A 53 19.77 13.26 0.40
N GLY A 54 19.82 12.23 -0.44
CA GLY A 54 20.19 10.87 -0.08
C GLY A 54 19.03 9.87 -0.06
N GLU A 55 19.29 8.64 0.40
CA GLU A 55 18.29 7.57 0.43
C GLU A 55 17.19 7.88 1.45
N ARG A 56 15.94 7.71 1.02
CA ARG A 56 14.72 7.78 1.85
C ARG A 56 13.90 6.51 1.66
N VAL A 57 12.81 6.37 2.42
CA VAL A 57 11.95 5.19 2.37
C VAL A 57 10.54 5.58 1.92
N ALA A 58 10.06 4.97 0.84
CA ALA A 58 8.66 4.97 0.45
C ALA A 58 7.92 3.80 1.12
N LEU A 59 6.63 3.98 1.40
CA LEU A 59 5.77 2.93 1.97
C LEU A 59 4.71 2.55 0.94
N ASP A 60 4.72 1.27 0.56
CA ASP A 60 3.76 0.72 -0.37
C ASP A 60 2.84 -0.28 0.34
N THR A 61 1.56 -0.25 -0.02
CA THR A 61 0.57 -1.25 0.37
C THR A 61 0.65 -2.44 -0.58
N VAL A 62 0.80 -3.63 -0.01
CA VAL A 62 0.74 -4.90 -0.73
C VAL A 62 -0.35 -5.77 -0.12
N VAL A 63 -1.35 -6.10 -0.93
CA VAL A 63 -2.38 -7.08 -0.59
C VAL A 63 -2.47 -8.11 -1.70
N VAL A 64 -2.25 -9.38 -1.36
CA VAL A 64 -2.40 -10.52 -2.25
C VAL A 64 -3.67 -11.24 -1.87
N VAL A 65 -4.57 -11.37 -2.85
CA VAL A 65 -5.80 -12.16 -2.71
C VAL A 65 -5.83 -13.23 -3.78
N ARG A 66 -6.47 -14.34 -3.46
CA ARG A 66 -6.73 -15.45 -4.38
C ARG A 66 -8.23 -15.57 -4.57
N ARG A 67 -8.67 -15.67 -5.82
CA ARG A 67 -10.09 -15.89 -6.13
C ARG A 67 -10.53 -17.26 -5.60
N GLU A 68 -11.66 -17.30 -4.93
CA GLU A 68 -12.32 -18.53 -4.52
C GLU A 68 -12.99 -19.17 -5.74
N GLY A 69 -12.81 -20.50 -5.89
CA GLY A 69 -13.27 -21.29 -7.02
C GLY A 69 -14.73 -21.69 -6.93
#